data_AF-A0A7S2P4U2-F1
#
_entry.id   AF-A0A7S2P4U2-F1
#
_cell.length_a   1.000
_cell.length_b   1.000
_cell.length_c   1.000
_cell.angle_alpha   90.00
_cell.angle_beta   90.00
_cell.angle_gamma   90.00
#
_symmetry.space_group_name_H-M   'P 1'
#
loop_
_entity.id
_entity.type
_entity.pdbx_description
1 polymer ?
#
loop_
_entity_poly.entity_id
_entity_poly.type
_entity_poly.pdbx_seq_one_letter_code
_entity_poly.pdbx_strand_id
1 'polypeptide(L)'
;TVGIPVVEQIFGAIAAVFGYSSFLPFGQVIWWASFTIIANNRNLPRRIRFGLQQAVAVDILFSALAFAGTVACGAATGDPDAAEGIVAGGLFAGLLLLLGYCGSSVAQGGSADGIPFVS
;
A
#
# COMPACT_ATOMS: atom_id res chain seq x y z
N THR A 1 28.39 -12.89 -19.60
CA THR A 1 28.86 -11.58 -19.11
C THR A 1 28.81 -11.61 -17.60
N VAL A 2 29.96 -11.55 -16.92
CA VAL A 2 30.00 -11.57 -15.46
C VAL A 2 29.55 -10.19 -14.98
N GLY A 3 28.26 -10.05 -14.68
CA GLY A 3 27.73 -8.85 -14.05
C GLY A 3 28.38 -8.66 -12.69
N ILE A 4 28.88 -7.46 -12.42
CA ILE A 4 29.36 -7.12 -11.08
C ILE A 4 28.09 -7.07 -10.21
N PRO A 5 27.92 -7.96 -9.21
CA PRO A 5 26.65 -8.14 -8.51
C PRO A 5 26.17 -6.86 -7.81
N VAL A 6 27.10 -5.99 -7.41
CA VAL A 6 26.81 -4.68 -6.82
C VAL A 6 26.17 -3.73 -7.84
N VAL A 7 26.61 -3.76 -9.10
CA VAL A 7 26.08 -2.92 -10.16
C VAL A 7 24.64 -3.34 -10.48
N GLU A 8 24.38 -4.63 -10.58
CA GLU A 8 23.03 -5.17 -10.81
C GLU A 8 22.06 -4.82 -9.67
N GLN A 9 22.50 -4.88 -8.42
CA GLN A 9 21.68 -4.51 -7.26
C GLN A 9 21.32 -3.02 -7.27
N ILE A 10 22.27 -2.14 -7.57
CA ILE A 10 22.03 -0.69 -7.64
C ILE A 10 21.05 -0.36 -8.77
N PHE A 11 21.29 -0.89 -9.97
CA PHE A 11 20.38 -0.65 -11.10
C PHE A 11 19.00 -1.29 -10.90
N GLY A 12 18.94 -2.44 -10.24
CA GLY A 12 17.68 -3.08 -9.84
C GLY A 12 16.88 -2.23 -8.86
N ALA A 13 17.53 -1.67 -7.84
CA ALA A 13 16.87 -0.77 -6.89
C ALA A 13 16.36 0.52 -7.56
N ILE A 14 17.17 1.11 -8.45
CA ILE A 14 16.76 2.29 -9.23
C ILE A 14 15.57 1.94 -10.13
N ALA A 15 15.62 0.83 -10.85
CA ALA A 15 14.53 0.37 -11.72
C ALA A 15 13.24 0.10 -10.93
N ALA A 16 13.34 -0.45 -9.72
CA ALA A 16 12.18 -0.65 -8.85
C ALA A 16 11.54 0.68 -8.41
N VAL A 17 12.35 1.69 -8.08
CA VAL A 17 11.85 3.02 -7.70
C VAL A 17 11.15 3.70 -8.88
N PHE A 18 11.76 3.70 -10.07
CA PHE A 18 11.14 4.26 -11.27
C PHE A 18 9.88 3.48 -11.67
N GLY A 19 9.94 2.14 -11.63
CA GLY A 19 8.79 1.28 -11.89
C GLY A 19 7.62 1.56 -10.95
N TYR A 20 7.89 1.69 -9.65
CA TYR A 20 6.86 2.04 -8.67
C TYR A 20 6.27 3.44 -8.94
N SER A 21 7.10 4.41 -9.27
CA SER A 21 6.64 5.77 -9.58
C SER A 21 5.75 5.83 -10.82
N SER A 22 5.99 4.97 -11.82
CA SER A 22 5.15 4.86 -13.02
C SER A 22 3.90 4.02 -12.80
N PHE A 23 3.91 3.12 -11.81
CA PHE A 23 2.76 2.31 -11.41
C PHE A 23 1.67 3.14 -10.70
N LEU A 24 2.08 4.18 -9.96
CA LEU A 24 1.14 5.02 -9.21
C LEU A 24 0.45 6.04 -10.13
N PRO A 25 -0.89 6.01 -10.27
CA PRO A 25 -1.61 7.04 -10.98
C PRO A 25 -1.48 8.37 -10.24
N PHE A 26 -1.24 9.47 -10.97
CA PHE A 26 -1.04 10.80 -10.39
C PHE A 26 -2.19 11.23 -9.46
N GLY A 27 -3.42 10.83 -9.78
CA GLY A 27 -4.59 11.08 -8.94
C GLY A 27 -4.49 10.47 -7.53
N GLN A 28 -3.85 9.32 -7.39
CA GLN A 28 -3.66 8.67 -6.09
C GLN A 28 -2.64 9.41 -5.22
N VAL A 29 -1.59 9.96 -5.84
CA VAL A 29 -0.62 10.81 -5.14
C VAL A 29 -1.28 12.10 -4.64
N ILE A 30 -2.13 12.73 -5.46
CA ILE A 30 -2.93 13.90 -5.04
C ILE A 30 -3.84 13.54 -3.86
N TRP A 31 -4.48 12.37 -3.92
CA TRP A 31 -5.34 11.88 -2.86
C TRP A 31 -4.58 11.71 -1.54
N TRP A 32 -3.44 11.02 -1.55
CA TRP A 32 -2.59 10.86 -0.37
C TRP A 32 -2.14 12.20 0.22
N ALA A 33 -1.69 13.13 -0.63
CA ALA A 33 -1.29 14.46 -0.19
C ALA A 33 -2.47 15.21 0.46
N SER A 34 -3.63 15.20 -0.18
CA SER A 34 -4.84 15.87 0.30
C SER A 34 -5.29 15.33 1.65
N PHE A 35 -5.37 14.01 1.79
CA PHE A 35 -5.80 13.36 3.03
C PHE A 35 -4.78 13.52 4.15
N THR A 36 -3.49 13.54 3.85
CA THR A 36 -2.43 13.83 4.81
C THR A 36 -2.53 15.27 5.34
N ILE A 37 -2.79 16.23 4.46
CA ILE A 37 -3.01 17.64 4.85
C ILE A 37 -4.24 17.75 5.76
N ILE A 38 -5.35 17.12 5.39
CA ILE A 38 -6.60 17.13 6.18
C ILE A 38 -6.36 16.46 7.54
N ALA A 39 -5.65 15.33 7.60
CA ALA A 39 -5.35 14.64 8.84
C ALA A 39 -4.50 15.46 9.83
N ASN A 40 -3.68 16.38 9.32
CA ASN A 40 -2.89 17.30 10.13
C ASN A 40 -3.67 18.53 10.64
N ASN A 41 -4.91 18.72 10.20
CA ASN A 41 -5.76 19.80 10.67
C ASN A 41 -6.20 19.56 12.13
N ARG A 42 -5.69 20.37 13.07
CA ARG A 42 -5.99 20.28 14.50
C ARG A 42 -7.43 20.64 14.86
N ASN A 43 -8.18 21.28 13.96
CA ASN A 43 -9.59 21.61 14.17
C ASN A 43 -10.51 20.40 13.98
N LEU A 44 -10.00 19.30 13.41
CA LEU A 44 -10.76 18.06 13.29
C LEU A 44 -10.68 17.23 14.58
N PRO A 45 -11.76 16.53 14.96
CA PRO A 45 -11.75 15.58 16.06
C PRO A 45 -10.60 14.57 15.93
N ARG A 46 -9.91 14.30 17.05
CA ARG A 46 -8.74 13.40 17.07
C ARG A 46 -9.02 12.04 16.42
N ARG A 47 -10.23 11.50 16.60
CA ARG A 47 -10.66 10.22 16.00
C ARG A 47 -10.69 10.27 14.47
N ILE A 48 -11.19 11.36 13.89
CA ILE A 48 -11.27 11.54 12.44
C ILE A 48 -9.87 11.68 11.85
N ARG A 49 -9.01 12.48 12.49
CA ARG A 49 -7.60 12.64 12.07
C ARG A 49 -6.86 11.30 12.04
N PHE A 50 -7.01 10.52 13.11
CA PHE A 50 -6.39 9.21 13.23
C PHE A 50 -6.92 8.23 12.19
N GLY A 51 -8.24 8.19 11.96
CA GLY A 51 -8.84 7.36 10.91
C GLY A 51 -8.36 7.73 9.50
N LEU A 52 -8.20 9.02 9.21
CA LEU A 52 -7.63 9.48 7.94
C LEU A 52 -6.17 9.04 7.76
N GLN A 53 -5.35 9.11 8.82
CA GLN A 53 -3.97 8.61 8.79
C GLN A 53 -3.91 7.10 8.54
N GLN A 54 -4.78 6.33 9.19
CA GLN A 54 -4.86 4.88 8.97
C GLN A 54 -5.33 4.55 7.56
N ALA A 55 -6.32 5.27 7.03
CA ALA A 55 -6.80 5.06 5.66
C ALA A 55 -5.69 5.30 4.63
N VAL A 56 -4.92 6.39 4.79
CA VAL A 56 -3.78 6.68 3.91
C VAL A 56 -2.69 5.62 4.06
N ALA A 57 -2.37 5.19 5.28
CA ALA A 57 -1.35 4.17 5.52
C ALA A 57 -1.73 2.81 4.92
N VAL A 58 -2.99 2.40 5.05
CA VAL A 58 -3.51 1.18 4.43
C VAL A 58 -3.44 1.28 2.90
N ASP A 59 -3.86 2.40 2.33
CA ASP A 59 -3.85 2.57 0.87
C ASP A 59 -2.42 2.54 0.29
N ILE A 60 -1.46 3.17 0.97
CA ILE A 60 -0.03 3.09 0.61
C ILE A 60 0.48 1.65 0.71
N LEU A 61 0.16 0.95 1.81
CA LEU A 61 0.57 -0.44 2.02
C LEU A 61 0.05 -1.35 0.91
N PHE A 62 -1.24 -1.28 0.59
CA PHE A 62 -1.84 -2.08 -0.46
C PHE A 62 -1.30 -1.73 -1.85
N SER A 63 -0.99 -0.46 -2.11
CA SER A 63 -0.36 -0.04 -3.38
C SER A 63 1.07 -0.56 -3.51
N ALA A 64 1.85 -0.56 -2.42
CA ALA A 64 3.18 -1.14 -2.40
C ALA A 64 3.14 -2.67 -2.56
N LEU A 65 2.20 -3.35 -1.89
CA LEU A 65 1.97 -4.79 -2.05
C LEU A 65 1.51 -5.14 -3.46
N ALA A 66 0.68 -4.30 -4.08
CA ALA A 66 0.27 -4.47 -5.47
C ALA A 66 1.47 -4.46 -6.41
N PHE A 67 2.31 -3.43 -6.32
CA PHE A 67 3.51 -3.34 -7.13
C PHE A 67 4.47 -4.53 -6.92
N ALA A 68 4.79 -4.83 -5.65
CA ALA A 68 5.67 -5.94 -5.32
C ALA A 68 5.11 -7.28 -5.81
N GLY A 69 3.80 -7.48 -5.66
CA GLY A 69 3.07 -8.63 -6.16
C GLY A 69 3.15 -8.74 -7.68
N THR A 70 2.91 -7.66 -8.43
CA THR A 70 2.96 -7.67 -9.89
C THR A 70 4.36 -7.98 -10.41
N VAL A 71 5.39 -7.41 -9.78
CA VAL A 71 6.79 -7.71 -10.14
C VAL A 71 7.15 -9.17 -9.85
N ALA A 72 6.81 -9.67 -8.65
CA ALA A 72 7.14 -11.03 -8.25
C ALA A 72 6.36 -12.08 -9.04
N CYS A 73 5.05 -11.89 -9.20
CA CYS A 73 4.19 -12.78 -9.98
C CYS A 73 4.56 -12.73 -11.46
N GLY A 74 4.81 -11.55 -12.04
CA GLY A 74 5.23 -11.43 -13.44
C GLY A 74 6.54 -12.15 -13.72
N ALA A 75 7.50 -12.10 -12.79
CA ALA A 75 8.74 -12.86 -12.89
C ALA A 75 8.53 -14.38 -12.79
N ALA A 76 7.52 -14.84 -12.02
CA ALA A 76 7.24 -16.25 -11.81
C ALA A 76 6.37 -16.88 -12.92
N THR A 77 5.38 -16.15 -13.44
CA THR A 77 4.46 -16.64 -14.47
C THR A 77 5.01 -16.44 -15.88
N GLY A 78 5.89 -15.45 -16.09
CA GLY A 78 6.31 -15.02 -17.42
C GLY A 78 5.19 -14.37 -18.25
N ASP A 79 4.02 -14.19 -17.65
CA ASP A 79 2.83 -13.61 -18.26
C ASP A 79 2.33 -12.45 -17.39
N PRO A 80 2.45 -11.20 -17.86
CA PRO A 80 2.04 -10.02 -17.11
C PRO A 80 0.53 -9.95 -16.86
N ASP A 81 -0.29 -10.46 -17.77
CA ASP A 81 -1.76 -10.39 -17.64
C ASP A 81 -2.24 -11.35 -16.54
N ALA A 82 -1.64 -12.55 -16.47
CA ALA A 82 -1.89 -13.50 -15.40
C ALA A 82 -1.43 -12.97 -14.03
N ALA A 83 -0.32 -12.24 -13.97
CA ALA A 83 0.20 -11.65 -12.76
C ALA A 83 -0.74 -10.56 -12.20
N GLU A 84 -1.27 -9.70 -13.07
CA GLU A 84 -2.24 -8.67 -12.67
C GLU A 84 -3.50 -9.29 -12.06
N GLY A 85 -4.06 -10.34 -12.69
CA GLY A 85 -5.24 -11.04 -12.19
C GLY A 85 -5.04 -11.67 -10.81
N ILE A 86 -3.91 -12.33 -10.59
CA ILE A 86 -3.57 -12.97 -9.29
C ILE A 86 -3.42 -11.91 -8.20
N VAL A 87 -2.69 -10.83 -8.49
CA VAL A 87 -2.42 -9.76 -7.53
C VAL A 87 -3.70 -9.02 -7.17
N ALA A 88 -4.53 -8.66 -8.17
CA ALA A 88 -5.81 -8.01 -7.94
C ALA A 88 -6.73 -8.88 -7.06
N GLY A 89 -6.81 -10.19 -7.34
CA GLY A 89 -7.57 -11.14 -6.54
C GLY A 89 -7.07 -11.24 -5.09
N GLY A 90 -5.74 -11.31 -4.91
CA GLY A 90 -5.11 -11.35 -3.59
C GLY A 90 -5.36 -10.08 -2.77
N LEU A 91 -5.22 -8.90 -3.38
CA LEU A 91 -5.49 -7.62 -2.73
C LEU A 91 -6.97 -7.48 -2.36
N PHE A 92 -7.88 -7.88 -3.26
CA PHE A 92 -9.31 -7.86 -2.98
C PHE A 92 -9.67 -8.75 -1.78
N ALA A 93 -9.15 -9.99 -1.74
CA ALA A 93 -9.34 -10.88 -0.60
C ALA A 93 -8.74 -10.27 0.70
N GLY A 94 -7.56 -9.65 0.61
CA GLY A 94 -6.93 -8.95 1.72
C GLY A 94 -7.78 -7.79 2.26
N LEU A 95 -8.37 -6.98 1.38
CA LEU A 95 -9.28 -5.91 1.77
C LEU A 95 -10.56 -6.43 2.43
N LEU A 96 -11.13 -7.54 1.93
CA LEU A 96 -12.28 -8.19 2.57
C LEU A 96 -11.94 -8.72 3.96
N LEU A 97 -10.77 -9.33 4.14
CA LEU A 97 -10.30 -9.79 5.45
C LEU A 97 -10.06 -8.62 6.41
N LEU A 98 -9.47 -7.53 5.94
CA LEU A 98 -9.29 -6.32 6.73
C LEU A 98 -10.64 -5.73 7.17
N LEU A 99 -11.61 -5.63 6.24
CA LEU A 99 -12.95 -5.16 6.55
C LEU A 99 -13.65 -6.07 7.56
N GLY A 100 -13.54 -7.39 7.38
CA GLY A 100 -14.06 -8.39 8.31
C GLY A 100 -13.44 -8.26 9.70
N TYR A 101 -12.12 -8.07 9.77
CA TYR A 101 -11.40 -7.83 11.01
C TYR A 101 -11.90 -6.54 11.69
N CYS A 102 -11.94 -5.41 10.98
CA CYS A 102 -12.44 -4.14 11.52
C CYS A 102 -13.90 -4.23 11.99
N GLY A 103 -14.77 -4.92 11.24
CA GLY A 103 -16.16 -5.14 11.64
C GLY A 103 -16.25 -5.99 12.91
N SER A 104 -15.46 -7.07 12.99
CA SER A 104 -15.43 -7.95 14.15
C SER A 104 -14.85 -7.28 15.40
N SER A 105 -13.85 -6.41 15.27
CA SER A 105 -13.24 -5.69 16.38
C SER A 105 -14.18 -4.62 16.94
N VAL A 106 -14.92 -3.93 16.07
CA VAL A 106 -16.00 -3.00 16.48
C VAL A 106 -17.12 -3.74 17.19
N ALA A 107 -17.57 -4.89 16.67
CA ALA A 107 -18.62 -5.69 17.30
C ALA A 107 -18.25 -6.20 18.70
N GLN A 108 -16.95 -6.43 18.95
CA GLN A 108 -16.41 -6.84 20.25
C GLN A 108 -16.12 -5.65 21.18
N GLY A 109 -16.40 -4.41 20.76
CA GLY A 109 -16.12 -3.22 21.56
C GLY A 109 -14.63 -2.88 21.67
N GLY A 110 -13.79 -3.39 20.76
CA GLY A 110 -12.38 -3.09 20.70
C GLY A 110 -12.13 -1.59 20.53
N SER A 111 -11.17 -1.05 21.27
CA SER A 111 -10.67 0.31 21.03
C SER A 111 -9.92 0.37 19.71
N ALA A 112 -9.87 1.55 19.09
CA ALA A 112 -9.04 1.77 17.91
C ALA A 112 -7.57 1.50 18.26
N ASP A 113 -6.97 0.52 17.59
CA ASP A 113 -5.54 0.23 17.75
C ASP A 113 -4.72 1.41 17.25
N GLY A 114 -3.78 1.85 18.07
CA GLY A 114 -2.83 2.92 17.76
C GLY A 114 -1.93 2.54 16.58
N ILE A 115 -1.55 3.52 15.76
CA ILE A 115 -0.48 3.33 14.78
C ILE A 115 0.81 3.25 15.61
N PRO A 116 1.59 2.15 15.53
CA PRO A 116 2.88 2.10 16.19
C PRO A 116 3.71 3.31 15.74
N PHE A 117 4.35 3.99 16.68
CA PHE A 117 5.13 5.23 16.51
C PHE A 117 4.37 6.57 16.45
N VAL A 118 3.02 6.58 16.46
CA VAL A 118 2.22 7.84 16.46
C VAL A 118 1.21 7.92 17.62
N SER A 119 0.91 6.81 18.30
CA SER A 119 -0.05 6.77 19.42
C SER A 119 0.51 7.29 20.74
#